data_AF-A0A2D5ITG8-F1
#
_entry.id   AF-A0A2D5ITG8-F1
#
_cell.length_a   1.000
_cell.length_b   1.000
_cell.length_c   1.000
_cell.angle_alpha   90.00
_cell.angle_beta   90.00
_cell.angle_gamma   90.00
#
_symmetry.space_group_name_H-M   'P 1'
#
loop_
_entity.id
_entity.type
_entity.pdbx_description
1 polymer ?
#
loop_
_entity_poly.entity_id
_entity_poly.type
_entity_poly.pdbx_seq_one_letter_code
_entity_poly.pdbx_strand_id
1 'polypeptide(L)'
;MRVSKYPVIVGFPLLLGACATAVPGAYTEQKAGFSNVSSQTAAAIGKRTAFAQTQAENVALTREVKSMVYRKTISAETAVQVALLNNKGLQAAYANVGLSAAEAWQQATPENPVVSIGLFGLGAPELGVYRSIE
;
A
#
# COMPACT_ATOMS: atom_id res chain seq x y z
N MET A 1 6.70 -50.91 16.60
CA MET A 1 6.81 -49.49 16.99
C MET A 1 6.00 -48.65 16.00
N ARG A 2 4.84 -48.12 16.43
CA ARG A 2 3.89 -47.41 15.54
C ARG A 2 4.26 -45.93 15.57
N VAL A 3 5.04 -45.48 14.59
CA VAL A 3 5.50 -44.08 14.52
C VAL A 3 4.28 -43.21 14.24
N SER A 4 3.90 -42.40 15.23
CA SER A 4 2.78 -41.47 15.19
C SER A 4 3.06 -40.39 14.12
N LYS A 5 2.33 -40.44 13.00
CA LYS A 5 2.46 -39.50 11.86
C LYS A 5 1.73 -38.17 12.07
N TYR A 6 1.03 -38.02 13.18
CA TYR A 6 0.22 -36.84 13.50
C TYR A 6 0.98 -35.50 13.61
N PRO A 7 2.23 -35.40 14.13
CA PRO A 7 2.91 -34.11 14.21
C PRO A 7 3.32 -33.57 12.83
N VAL A 8 3.50 -34.46 11.84
CA VAL A 8 3.86 -34.07 10.46
C VAL A 8 2.66 -33.45 9.74
N ILE A 9 1.45 -33.96 9.98
CA ILE A 9 0.22 -33.48 9.32
C ILE A 9 -0.16 -32.08 9.80
N VAL A 10 0.09 -31.76 11.07
CA VAL A 10 -0.23 -30.43 11.65
C VAL A 10 0.87 -29.39 11.34
N GLY A 11 2.13 -29.80 11.24
CA GLY A 11 3.24 -28.89 10.93
C GLY A 11 3.33 -28.46 9.46
N PHE A 12 2.85 -29.30 8.53
CA PHE A 12 2.93 -29.05 7.09
C PHE A 12 2.18 -27.78 6.61
N PRO A 13 0.93 -27.49 7.03
CA PRO A 13 0.25 -26.25 6.63
C PRO A 13 0.89 -24.98 7.23
N LEU A 14 1.52 -25.07 8.40
CA LEU A 14 2.24 -23.96 9.03
C LEU A 14 3.51 -23.57 8.27
N LEU A 15 4.22 -24.56 7.71
CA LEU A 15 5.41 -24.34 6.87
C LEU A 15 5.06 -23.76 5.48
N LEU A 16 3.90 -24.13 4.92
CA LEU A 16 3.43 -23.62 3.62
C LEU A 16 2.94 -22.16 3.67
N GLY A 17 2.54 -21.66 4.86
CA GLY A 17 2.14 -20.25 5.04
C GLY A 17 3.28 -19.24 4.85
N ALA A 18 4.54 -19.67 4.91
CA ALA A 18 5.71 -18.81 4.75
C ALA A 18 5.97 -18.38 3.29
N CYS A 19 5.32 -19.01 2.32
CA CYS A 19 5.43 -18.67 0.89
C CYS A 19 4.29 -17.77 0.39
N ALA A 20 3.36 -17.36 1.25
CA ALA A 20 2.40 -16.33 0.88
C ALA A 20 3.15 -14.99 0.75
N THR A 21 3.38 -14.57 -0.48
CA THR A 21 3.95 -13.25 -0.82
C THR A 21 2.98 -12.16 -0.36
N ALA A 22 3.08 -11.78 0.91
CA ALA A 22 2.33 -10.63 1.43
C ALA A 22 2.94 -9.38 0.79
N VAL A 23 2.13 -8.65 0.02
CA VAL A 23 2.56 -7.35 -0.51
C VAL A 23 2.86 -6.43 0.69
N PRO A 24 4.03 -5.76 0.75
CA PRO A 24 4.38 -4.92 1.89
C PRO A 24 3.31 -3.86 2.16
N GLY A 25 3.00 -3.62 3.44
CA GLY A 25 2.00 -2.64 3.87
C GLY A 25 2.24 -1.22 3.34
N ALA A 26 3.50 -0.89 3.03
CA ALA A 26 3.92 0.35 2.39
C ALA A 26 3.22 0.65 1.05
N TYR A 27 2.70 -0.39 0.38
CA TYR A 27 1.97 -0.28 -0.90
C TYR A 27 0.45 -0.42 -0.75
N THR A 28 -0.06 -0.90 0.39
CA THR A 28 -1.50 -1.14 0.61
C THR A 28 -2.19 -0.05 1.43
N GLU A 29 -1.43 0.84 2.07
CA GLU A 29 -1.98 1.95 2.83
C GLU A 29 -2.63 3.03 1.95
N GLN A 30 -3.57 3.78 2.53
CA GLN A 30 -4.29 4.86 1.84
C GLN A 30 -3.37 5.96 1.30
N LYS A 31 -2.20 6.16 1.95
CA LYS A 31 -1.12 7.05 1.53
C LYS A 31 0.15 6.26 1.17
N ALA A 32 -0.03 5.19 0.39
CA ALA A 32 1.06 4.32 -0.06
C ALA A 32 2.26 5.12 -0.61
N GLY A 33 3.46 4.79 -0.14
CA GLY A 33 4.71 5.46 -0.51
C GLY A 33 4.95 6.86 0.09
N PHE A 34 3.92 7.61 0.52
CA PHE A 34 4.10 8.95 1.09
C PHE A 34 4.81 8.94 2.45
N SER A 35 4.63 7.88 3.24
CA SER A 35 5.38 7.69 4.51
C SER A 35 6.90 7.73 4.30
N ASN A 36 7.39 7.09 3.24
CA ASN A 36 8.82 7.10 2.90
C ASN A 36 9.29 8.49 2.45
N VAL A 37 8.48 9.19 1.65
CA VAL A 37 8.82 10.55 1.20
C VAL A 37 8.82 11.54 2.37
N SER A 38 7.84 11.46 3.26
CA SER A 38 7.73 12.36 4.41
C SER A 38 8.84 12.13 5.44
N SER A 39 9.20 10.88 5.72
CA SER A 39 10.34 10.55 6.61
C SER A 39 11.68 11.00 6.04
N GLN A 40 11.94 10.77 4.75
CA GLN A 40 13.17 11.24 4.10
C GLN A 40 13.24 12.77 4.05
N THR A 41 12.13 13.44 3.76
CA THR A 41 12.09 14.91 3.73
C THR A 41 12.28 15.50 5.13
N ALA A 42 11.70 14.87 6.15
CA ALA A 42 11.88 15.27 7.54
C ALA A 42 13.34 15.09 7.99
N ALA A 43 14.00 13.98 7.59
CA ALA A 43 15.41 13.76 7.88
C ALA A 43 16.34 14.76 7.16
N ALA A 44 16.02 15.11 5.90
CA ALA A 44 16.86 15.97 5.09
C ALA A 44 16.70 17.46 5.38
N ILE A 45 15.47 17.94 5.61
CA ILE A 45 15.15 19.38 5.69
C ILE A 45 14.62 19.76 7.08
N GLY A 46 14.24 18.79 7.92
CA GLY A 46 13.64 19.06 9.24
C GLY A 46 12.27 19.75 9.16
N LYS A 47 11.62 19.70 7.99
CA LYS A 47 10.32 20.33 7.74
C LYS A 47 9.25 19.28 7.52
N ARG A 48 8.02 19.65 7.86
CA ARG A 48 6.86 18.76 7.75
C ARG A 48 6.25 18.86 6.36
N THR A 49 6.04 17.72 5.71
CA THR A 49 5.22 17.62 4.50
C THR A 49 3.85 17.05 4.87
N ALA A 50 2.82 17.41 4.11
CA ALA A 50 1.48 16.88 4.29
C ALA A 50 0.87 16.59 2.91
N PHE A 51 0.30 15.40 2.77
CA PHE A 51 -0.45 15.01 1.58
C PHE A 51 -1.95 15.01 1.91
N ALA A 52 -2.69 15.89 1.25
CA ALA A 52 -4.15 15.99 1.40
C ALA A 52 -4.83 15.27 0.23
N GLN A 53 -5.55 14.20 0.54
CA GLN A 53 -6.31 13.42 -0.42
C GLN A 53 -7.79 13.82 -0.42
N THR A 54 -8.28 14.31 0.71
CA THR A 54 -9.68 14.73 0.86
C THR A 54 -9.82 16.25 0.91
N GLN A 55 -11.02 16.74 0.57
CA GLN A 55 -11.33 18.16 0.70
C GLN A 55 -11.22 18.63 2.16
N ALA A 56 -11.63 17.79 3.12
CA ALA A 56 -11.53 18.10 4.54
C ALA A 56 -10.08 18.31 4.99
N GLU A 57 -9.15 17.45 4.56
CA GLU A 57 -7.72 17.61 4.84
C GLU A 57 -7.15 18.88 4.20
N ASN A 58 -7.54 19.20 2.96
CA ASN A 58 -7.09 20.40 2.28
C ASN A 58 -7.58 21.68 2.99
N VAL A 59 -8.81 21.69 3.51
CA VAL A 59 -9.34 22.79 4.34
C VAL A 59 -8.58 22.90 5.66
N ALA A 60 -8.26 21.78 6.31
CA ALA A 60 -7.48 21.76 7.54
C ALA A 60 -6.07 22.34 7.33
N LEU A 61 -5.36 21.91 6.28
CA LEU A 61 -4.05 22.45 5.91
C LEU A 61 -4.11 23.94 5.57
N THR A 62 -5.14 24.37 4.84
CA THR A 62 -5.32 25.79 4.52
C THR A 62 -5.55 26.63 5.78
N ARG A 63 -6.30 26.10 6.75
CA ARG A 63 -6.50 26.75 8.06
C ARG A 63 -5.19 26.84 8.84
N GLU A 64 -4.39 25.77 8.84
CA GLU A 64 -3.07 25.73 9.48
C GLU A 64 -2.12 26.78 8.87
N VAL A 65 -1.99 26.79 7.54
CA VAL A 65 -1.21 27.80 6.81
C VAL A 65 -1.69 29.21 7.12
N LYS A 66 -2.99 29.45 7.13
CA LYS A 66 -3.56 30.75 7.48
C LYS A 66 -3.20 31.16 8.91
N SER A 67 -3.19 30.24 9.87
CA SER A 67 -2.81 30.53 11.27
C SER A 67 -1.31 30.87 11.45
N MET A 68 -0.46 30.36 10.55
CA MET A 68 0.97 30.68 10.53
C MET A 68 1.26 32.04 9.91
N VAL A 69 0.47 32.45 8.91
CA VAL A 69 0.72 33.67 8.12
C VAL A 69 -0.08 34.88 8.63
N TYR A 70 -1.28 34.67 9.15
CA TYR A 70 -2.20 35.78 9.44
C TYR A 70 -1.68 36.65 10.61
N ARG A 71 -1.42 37.93 10.30
CA ARG A 71 -0.96 38.97 11.24
C ARG A 71 0.37 38.68 11.96
N LYS A 72 1.25 37.88 11.34
CA LYS A 72 2.58 37.57 11.88
C LYS A 72 3.69 38.00 10.92
N THR A 73 4.85 38.34 11.46
CA THR A 73 6.08 38.48 10.68
C THR A 73 6.57 37.08 10.32
N ILE A 74 6.83 36.85 9.03
CA ILE A 74 7.18 35.51 8.51
C ILE A 74 8.70 35.39 8.46
N SER A 75 9.26 34.42 9.19
CA SER A 75 10.67 34.05 9.03
C SER A 75 10.86 33.20 7.76
N ALA A 76 12.09 33.16 7.22
CA ALA A 76 12.40 32.36 6.04
C ALA A 76 12.00 30.88 6.22
N GLU A 77 12.20 30.33 7.42
CA GLU A 77 11.80 28.95 7.74
C GLU A 77 10.28 28.75 7.73
N THR A 78 9.51 29.72 8.25
CA THR A 78 8.04 29.66 8.22
C THR A 78 7.53 29.78 6.79
N ALA A 79 8.17 30.60 5.94
CA ALA A 79 7.82 30.70 4.53
C ALA A 79 8.02 29.37 3.79
N VAL A 80 9.14 28.68 4.04
CA VAL A 80 9.39 27.34 3.46
C VAL A 80 8.36 26.32 3.95
N GLN A 81 8.03 26.33 5.25
CA GLN A 81 7.03 25.42 5.81
C GLN A 81 5.64 25.65 5.19
N VAL A 82 5.23 26.92 5.02
CA VAL A 82 3.98 27.28 4.36
C VAL A 82 3.99 26.86 2.88
N ALA A 83 5.11 27.07 2.19
CA ALA A 83 5.27 26.65 0.80
C ALA A 83 5.12 25.12 0.68
N LEU A 84 5.76 24.33 1.54
CA LEU A 84 5.66 22.87 1.53
C LEU A 84 4.23 22.38 1.78
N LEU A 85 3.48 23.02 2.67
CA LEU A 85 2.10 22.61 2.99
C LEU A 85 1.07 23.03 1.93
N ASN A 86 1.30 24.13 1.19
CA ASN A 86 0.33 24.67 0.23
C ASN A 86 0.73 24.51 -1.25
N ASN A 87 1.86 23.87 -1.57
CA ASN A 87 2.30 23.70 -2.95
C ASN A 87 1.50 22.59 -3.67
N LYS A 88 0.70 22.97 -4.69
CA LYS A 88 -0.12 22.03 -5.47
C LYS A 88 0.70 21.13 -6.40
N GLY A 89 1.87 21.59 -6.87
CA GLY A 89 2.80 20.76 -7.64
C GLY A 89 3.36 19.60 -6.80
N LEU A 90 3.70 19.85 -5.53
CA LEU A 90 4.12 18.79 -4.60
C LEU A 90 2.99 17.80 -4.33
N GLN A 91 1.74 18.26 -4.16
CA GLN A 91 0.59 17.36 -4.02
C GLN A 91 0.42 16.45 -5.26
N ALA A 92 0.60 17.00 -6.47
CA ALA A 92 0.55 16.20 -7.70
C ALA A 92 1.71 15.19 -7.77
N ALA A 93 2.92 15.58 -7.38
CA ALA A 93 4.07 14.67 -7.33
C ALA A 93 3.86 13.54 -6.30
N TYR A 94 3.23 13.81 -5.16
CA TYR A 94 2.87 12.77 -4.17
C TYR A 94 1.80 11.81 -4.71
N ALA A 95 0.88 12.28 -5.55
CA ALA A 95 -0.07 11.40 -6.23
C ALA A 95 0.64 10.43 -7.20
N ASN A 96 1.68 10.88 -7.91
CA ASN A 96 2.49 10.00 -8.76
C ASN A 96 3.21 8.90 -7.96
N VAL A 97 3.69 9.21 -6.75
CA VAL A 97 4.27 8.21 -5.85
C VAL A 97 3.24 7.13 -5.48
N GLY A 98 2.00 7.55 -5.22
CA GLY A 98 0.90 6.61 -4.98
C GLY A 98 0.59 5.74 -6.20
N LEU A 99 0.69 6.30 -7.41
CA LEU A 99 0.51 5.54 -8.66
C LEU A 99 1.61 4.48 -8.83
N SER A 100 2.87 4.83 -8.64
CA SER A 100 3.98 3.86 -8.67
C SER A 100 3.87 2.81 -7.58
N ALA A 101 3.33 3.16 -6.41
CA ALA A 101 3.03 2.19 -5.36
C ALA A 101 1.94 1.20 -5.79
N ALA A 102 0.92 1.66 -6.52
CA ALA A 102 -0.13 0.80 -7.07
C ALA A 102 0.41 -0.13 -8.17
N GLU A 103 1.31 0.35 -9.04
CA GLU A 103 2.00 -0.49 -10.03
C GLU A 103 2.83 -1.58 -9.35
N ALA A 104 3.60 -1.22 -8.32
CA ALA A 104 4.35 -2.19 -7.53
C ALA A 104 3.43 -3.22 -6.85
N TRP A 105 2.27 -2.77 -6.34
CA TRP A 105 1.26 -3.67 -5.77
C TRP A 105 0.71 -4.65 -6.81
N GLN A 106 0.37 -4.17 -8.02
CA GLN A 106 -0.11 -5.03 -9.11
C GLN A 106 0.94 -6.06 -9.53
N GLN A 107 2.21 -5.67 -9.65
CA GLN A 107 3.29 -6.59 -9.99
C GLN A 107 3.63 -7.60 -8.89
N ALA A 108 3.43 -7.22 -7.63
CA ALA A 108 3.67 -8.08 -6.48
C ALA A 108 2.48 -9.00 -6.16
N THR A 109 1.30 -8.76 -6.74
CA THR A 109 0.10 -9.54 -6.46
C THR A 109 0.13 -10.86 -7.24
N PRO A 110 0.10 -12.02 -6.56
CA PRO A 110 0.01 -13.32 -7.22
C PRO A 110 -1.25 -13.46 -8.08
N GLU A 111 -1.20 -14.35 -9.06
CA GLU A 111 -2.38 -14.71 -9.84
C GLU A 111 -3.52 -15.18 -8.93
N ASN A 112 -4.74 -14.71 -9.23
CA ASN A 112 -5.90 -15.04 -8.40
C ASN A 112 -6.27 -16.52 -8.64
N PRO A 113 -6.29 -17.38 -7.60
CA PRO A 113 -6.61 -18.79 -7.78
C PRO A 113 -8.06 -18.95 -8.25
N VAL A 114 -8.25 -19.65 -9.37
CA VAL A 114 -9.58 -20.00 -9.87
C VAL A 114 -10.02 -21.29 -9.21
N VAL A 115 -11.00 -21.20 -8.30
CA VAL A 115 -11.65 -22.38 -7.69
C VAL A 115 -12.93 -22.65 -8.45
N SER A 116 -13.00 -23.77 -9.17
CA SER A 116 -14.23 -24.25 -9.82
C SER A 116 -14.75 -25.49 -9.09
N ILE A 117 -16.05 -25.52 -8.80
CA ILE A 117 -16.73 -26.68 -8.20
C ILE A 117 -17.65 -27.25 -9.28
N GLY A 118 -17.24 -28.37 -9.87
CA GLY A 118 -18.01 -29.06 -10.89
C GLY A 118 -18.51 -30.41 -10.39
N LEU A 119 -19.80 -30.70 -10.57
CA LEU A 119 -20.32 -32.07 -10.50
C LEU A 119 -20.17 -32.67 -11.91
N PHE A 120 -19.37 -33.73 -12.05
CA PHE A 120 -19.15 -34.44 -13.32
C PHE A 120 -18.47 -33.64 -14.46
N GLY A 121 -17.62 -32.66 -14.14
CA GLY A 121 -16.81 -31.93 -15.14
C GLY A 121 -17.56 -30.87 -15.94
N LEU A 122 -18.84 -30.61 -15.64
CA LEU A 122 -19.57 -29.45 -16.17
C LEU A 122 -19.23 -28.22 -15.31
N GLY A 123 -18.56 -27.23 -15.90
CA GLY A 123 -18.19 -25.96 -15.22
C GLY A 123 -16.75 -25.90 -14.65
N ALA A 124 -15.95 -26.96 -14.83
CA ALA A 124 -14.56 -27.02 -14.39
C ALA A 124 -13.67 -27.59 -15.53
N PRO A 125 -13.24 -26.75 -16.50
CA PRO A 125 -12.44 -27.21 -17.65
C PRO A 125 -11.10 -27.83 -17.24
N GLU A 126 -10.55 -27.42 -16.09
CA GLU A 126 -9.33 -27.97 -15.49
C GLU A 126 -9.45 -29.47 -15.12
N LEU A 127 -10.67 -29.97 -14.90
CA LEU A 127 -10.93 -31.40 -14.64
C LEU A 127 -11.07 -32.22 -15.94
N GLY A 128 -11.08 -31.58 -17.11
CA GLY A 128 -11.17 -32.25 -18.41
C GLY A 128 -9.94 -33.12 -18.73
N VAL A 129 -8.77 -32.77 -18.19
CA VAL A 129 -7.54 -33.57 -18.35
C VAL A 129 -7.69 -34.94 -17.71
N TYR A 130 -8.35 -35.05 -16.55
CA TYR A 130 -8.60 -36.34 -15.89
C TYR A 130 -9.56 -37.25 -16.68
N ARG A 131 -10.44 -36.68 -17.48
CA ARG A 131 -11.37 -37.44 -18.35
C ARG A 131 -10.69 -37.99 -19.61
N SER A 132 -9.48 -37.53 -19.92
CA SER A 132 -8.68 -37.99 -21.07
C SER A 132 -7.83 -39.23 -20.74
N ILE A 133 -7.92 -39.68 -19.49
CA ILE A 133 -7.15 -40.80 -18.91
C ILE A 133 -8.12 -41.89 -18.43
N GLU A 134 -9.20 -42.15 -19.17
CA GLU A 134 -10.03 -43.35 -19.09
C GLU A 134 -10.36 -43.85 -20.49
#